data_AF-A0A3D2UC98-F1
#
_entry.id   AF-A0A3D2UC98-F1
#
_cell.length_a   1.000
_cell.length_b   1.000
_cell.length_c   1.000
_cell.angle_alpha   90.00
_cell.angle_beta   90.00
_cell.angle_gamma   90.00
#
_symmetry.space_group_name_H-M   'P 1'
#
loop_
_entity.id
_entity.type
_entity.pdbx_description
1 polymer ?
#
loop_
_entity_poly.entity_id
_entity_poly.type
_entity_poly.pdbx_seq_one_letter_code
_entity_poly.pdbx_strand_id
1 'polypeptide(L)'
;MSDAKNEVKQRIDSIESSYEFFLAYAAQGRTTDEGAKSGAELREFLTKLEDALEGLADTVAEAVSDQEPRDAWDEMTSVVRR
;
A
#
# COMPACT_ATOMS: atom_id res chain seq x y z
N MET A 1 0.19 10.78 17.77
CA MET A 1 -0.44 10.66 16.44
C MET A 1 -1.76 9.93 16.65
N SER A 2 -2.84 10.33 15.98
CA SER A 2 -4.08 9.55 16.00
C SER A 2 -3.82 8.15 15.46
N ASP A 3 -4.63 7.18 15.89
CA ASP A 3 -4.51 5.79 15.45
C ASP A 3 -4.56 5.70 13.91
N ALA A 4 -5.43 6.49 13.26
CA ALA A 4 -5.51 6.61 11.81
C ALA A 4 -4.20 7.08 11.14
N LYS A 5 -3.48 8.05 11.70
CA LYS A 5 -2.18 8.50 11.13
C LYS A 5 -1.11 7.40 11.20
N ASN A 6 -1.10 6.63 12.28
CA ASN A 6 -0.20 5.50 12.41
C ASN A 6 -0.58 4.36 11.46
N GLU A 7 -1.88 4.14 11.24
CA GLU A 7 -2.37 3.15 10.29
C GLU A 7 -2.02 3.52 8.84
N VAL A 8 -2.23 4.79 8.44
CA VAL A 8 -1.77 5.29 7.13
C VAL A 8 -0.29 5.01 6.93
N LYS A 9 0.54 5.28 7.95
CA LYS A 9 1.97 5.00 7.88
C LYS A 9 2.25 3.52 7.65
N GLN A 10 1.62 2.63 8.41
CA GLN A 10 1.84 1.17 8.27
C GLN A 10 1.41 0.65 6.90
N ARG A 11 0.32 1.20 6.34
CA ARG A 11 -0.14 0.88 4.99
C ARG A 11 0.88 1.33 3.94
N ILE A 12 1.40 2.56 4.06
CA ILE A 12 2.47 3.06 3.17
C ILE A 12 3.72 2.19 3.26
N ASP A 13 4.19 1.89 4.47
CA ASP A 13 5.36 1.02 4.70
C ASP A 13 5.18 -0.36 4.03
N SER A 14 3.95 -0.90 4.06
CA SER A 14 3.60 -2.18 3.42
C SER A 14 3.57 -2.09 1.90
N ILE A 15 3.05 -1.00 1.33
CA ILE A 15 3.04 -0.73 -0.11
C ILE A 15 4.47 -0.59 -0.63
N GLU A 16 5.30 0.21 0.03
CA GLU A 16 6.69 0.45 -0.34
C GLU A 16 7.50 -0.86 -0.28
N SER A 17 7.41 -1.60 0.82
CA SER A 17 8.11 -2.88 0.97
C SER A 17 7.69 -3.92 -0.10
N SER A 18 6.41 -3.94 -0.45
CA SER A 18 5.90 -4.84 -1.49
C SER A 18 6.40 -4.43 -2.88
N TYR A 19 6.38 -3.12 -3.18
CA TYR A 19 6.88 -2.60 -4.46
C TYR A 19 8.39 -2.87 -4.62
N GLU A 20 9.19 -2.66 -3.58
CA GLU A 20 10.63 -2.98 -3.58
C GLU A 20 10.86 -4.47 -3.83
N PHE A 21 10.10 -5.34 -3.17
CA PHE A 21 10.16 -6.78 -3.43
C PHE A 21 9.82 -7.08 -4.89
N PHE A 22 8.77 -6.49 -5.46
CA PHE A 22 8.38 -6.73 -6.85
C PHE A 22 9.43 -6.26 -7.86
N LEU A 23 10.09 -5.12 -7.61
CA LEU A 23 11.22 -4.67 -8.44
C LEU A 23 12.37 -5.67 -8.39
N ALA A 24 12.75 -6.13 -7.19
CA ALA A 24 13.80 -7.13 -7.02
C ALA A 24 13.42 -8.50 -7.61
N TYR A 25 12.15 -8.87 -7.52
CA TYR A 25 11.59 -10.08 -8.10
C TYR A 25 11.63 -10.02 -9.64
N ALA A 26 11.16 -8.92 -10.23
CA ALA A 26 11.16 -8.71 -11.68
C ALA A 26 12.59 -8.68 -12.26
N ALA A 27 13.54 -8.08 -11.54
CA ALA A 27 14.94 -8.02 -11.93
C ALA A 27 15.61 -9.41 -12.07
N GLN A 28 15.02 -10.46 -11.46
CA GLN A 28 15.52 -11.83 -11.60
C GLN A 28 15.25 -12.43 -12.99
N GLY A 29 14.41 -11.78 -13.82
CA GLY A 29 14.20 -12.15 -15.22
C GLY A 29 13.64 -13.56 -15.44
N ARG A 30 12.96 -14.13 -14.42
CA ARG A 30 12.39 -15.47 -14.52
C ARG A 30 11.14 -15.47 -15.38
N THR A 31 10.96 -16.55 -16.13
CA THR A 31 9.77 -16.79 -16.96
C THR A 31 8.67 -17.57 -16.23
N THR A 32 8.97 -18.14 -15.06
CA THR A 32 8.02 -18.86 -14.20
C THR A 32 8.40 -18.72 -12.71
N ASP A 33 7.39 -18.74 -11.84
CA ASP A 33 7.51 -18.80 -10.38
C ASP A 33 7.28 -20.20 -9.80
N GLU A 34 6.91 -21.18 -10.64
CA GLU A 34 6.58 -22.55 -10.20
C GLU A 34 7.76 -23.25 -9.51
N GLY A 35 7.53 -23.76 -8.30
CA GLY A 35 8.51 -24.50 -7.51
C GLY A 35 9.59 -23.66 -6.83
N ALA A 36 9.61 -22.34 -7.04
CA ALA A 36 10.56 -21.44 -6.39
C ALA A 36 9.99 -20.89 -5.08
N LYS A 37 10.81 -20.85 -4.01
CA LYS A 37 10.46 -20.19 -2.73
C LYS A 37 10.01 -18.73 -2.94
N SER A 38 10.61 -18.04 -3.92
CA SER A 38 10.26 -16.68 -4.31
C SER A 38 8.85 -16.54 -4.88
N GLY A 39 8.25 -17.60 -5.43
CA GLY A 39 6.86 -17.61 -5.88
C GLY A 39 5.85 -17.65 -4.72
N ALA A 40 6.18 -18.31 -3.61
CA ALA A 40 5.38 -18.26 -2.39
C ALA A 40 5.45 -16.87 -1.75
N GLU A 41 6.65 -16.32 -1.62
CA GLU A 41 6.88 -14.95 -1.11
C GLU A 41 6.18 -13.89 -1.98
N LEU A 42 6.16 -14.08 -3.31
CA LEU A 42 5.41 -13.21 -4.23
C LEU A 42 3.92 -13.15 -3.89
N ARG A 43 3.28 -14.31 -3.65
CA ARG A 43 1.86 -14.34 -3.26
C ARG A 43 1.62 -13.65 -1.92
N GLU A 44 2.50 -13.84 -0.95
CA GLU A 44 2.41 -13.17 0.35
C GLU A 44 2.51 -11.64 0.23
N PHE A 45 3.44 -11.12 -0.57
CA PHE A 45 3.56 -9.68 -0.80
C PHE A 45 2.40 -9.10 -1.60
N LEU A 46 1.83 -9.87 -2.54
CA LEU A 46 0.61 -9.46 -3.25
C LEU A 46 -0.58 -9.32 -2.29
N THR A 47 -0.79 -10.29 -1.40
CA THR A 47 -1.85 -10.21 -0.38
C THR A 47 -1.62 -9.04 0.56
N LYS A 48 -0.39 -8.82 1.06
CA LYS A 48 -0.08 -7.66 1.90
C LYS A 48 -0.34 -6.32 1.20
N LEU A 49 -0.02 -6.24 -0.10
CA LEU A 49 -0.31 -5.04 -0.88
C LEU A 49 -1.82 -4.83 -1.02
N GLU A 50 -2.58 -5.88 -1.32
CA GLU A 50 -4.04 -5.82 -1.41
C GLU A 50 -4.65 -5.33 -0.09
N ASP A 51 -4.28 -5.93 1.04
CA ASP A 51 -4.73 -5.54 2.37
C ASP A 51 -4.36 -4.08 2.71
N ALA A 52 -3.15 -3.64 2.34
CA ALA A 52 -2.69 -2.28 2.61
C ALA A 52 -3.45 -1.23 1.78
N LEU A 53 -3.85 -1.57 0.56
CA LEU A 53 -4.64 -0.71 -0.33
C LEU A 53 -6.13 -0.70 0.05
N GLU A 54 -6.66 -1.82 0.54
CA GLU A 54 -8.07 -1.93 0.94
C GLU A 54 -8.40 -0.95 2.07
N GLY A 55 -9.27 0.03 1.79
CA GLY A 55 -9.68 1.05 2.77
C GLY A 55 -8.67 2.19 2.97
N LEU A 56 -7.56 2.23 2.22
CA LEU A 56 -6.52 3.28 2.36
C LEU A 56 -7.10 4.69 2.24
N ALA A 57 -8.00 4.94 1.28
CA ALA A 57 -8.61 6.26 1.09
C ALA A 57 -9.41 6.72 2.32
N ASP A 58 -10.12 5.80 2.97
CA ASP A 58 -10.94 6.09 4.14
C ASP A 58 -10.05 6.33 5.37
N THR A 59 -9.01 5.51 5.57
CA THR A 59 -8.02 5.73 6.64
C THR A 59 -7.30 7.08 6.47
N VAL A 60 -6.95 7.46 5.24
CA VAL A 60 -6.36 8.78 4.96
C VAL A 60 -7.34 9.90 5.27
N ALA A 61 -8.60 9.79 4.83
CA ALA A 61 -9.64 10.79 5.12
C ALA A 61 -9.85 10.97 6.64
N GLU A 62 -9.84 9.89 7.42
CA GLU A 62 -9.90 9.94 8.88
C GLU A 62 -8.64 10.61 9.47
N ALA A 63 -7.45 10.25 8.98
CA ALA A 63 -6.19 10.79 9.47
C ALA A 63 -6.06 12.31 9.28
N VAL A 64 -6.76 12.88 8.29
CA VAL A 64 -6.70 14.30 7.92
C VAL A 64 -7.99 15.07 8.24
N SER A 65 -8.96 14.47 8.94
CA SER A 65 -10.27 15.08 9.21
C SER A 65 -10.20 16.48 9.81
N ASP A 66 -9.21 16.73 10.67
CA ASP A 66 -9.00 17.99 11.40
C ASP A 66 -7.90 18.86 10.78
N GLN A 67 -7.46 18.54 9.56
CA GLN A 67 -6.43 19.30 8.84
C GLN A 67 -7.06 20.26 7.84
N GLU A 68 -6.47 21.45 7.74
CA GLU A 68 -6.79 22.44 6.73
C GLU A 68 -5.63 22.57 5.72
N PRO A 69 -5.89 22.98 4.46
CA PRO A 69 -7.20 23.26 3.88
C PRO A 69 -7.96 21.97 3.50
N ARG A 70 -9.22 21.86 3.90
CA ARG A 70 -10.03 20.64 3.68
C ARG A 70 -10.18 20.25 2.20
N ASP A 71 -10.40 21.23 1.32
CA ASP A 71 -10.59 20.98 -0.13
C ASP A 71 -9.40 20.24 -0.78
N ALA A 72 -8.17 20.53 -0.34
CA ALA A 72 -6.98 19.88 -0.88
C ALA A 72 -6.87 18.41 -0.43
N TRP A 73 -7.29 18.12 0.80
CA TRP A 73 -7.33 16.75 1.32
C TRP A 73 -8.45 15.92 0.67
N ASP A 74 -9.59 16.55 0.37
CA ASP A 74 -10.69 15.92 -0.36
C ASP A 74 -10.28 15.57 -1.81
N GLU A 75 -9.57 16.47 -2.50
CA GLU A 75 -9.05 16.20 -3.85
C GLU A 75 -8.03 15.04 -3.83
N MET A 76 -7.11 15.03 -2.86
CA MET A 76 -6.14 13.95 -2.70
C MET A 76 -6.83 12.60 -2.45
N THR A 77 -7.76 12.53 -1.50
CA THR A 77 -8.43 11.27 -1.14
C THR A 77 -9.31 10.73 -2.27
N SER A 78 -9.87 11.62 -3.12
CA SER A 78 -10.57 11.25 -4.34
C SER A 78 -9.69 10.46 -5.32
N VAL A 79 -8.41 10.84 -5.45
CA VAL A 79 -7.45 10.11 -6.31
C VAL A 79 -7.18 8.71 -5.76
N VAL A 80 -7.01 8.57 -4.44
CA VAL A 80 -6.70 7.29 -3.80
C VAL A 80 -7.87 6.32 -3.85
N ARG A 81 -9.11 6.82 -3.92
CA ARG A 81 -10.33 6.00 -3.96
C ARG A 81 -10.64 5.40 -5.36
N ARG A 82 -9.98 5.89 -6.41
CA ARG A 82 -10.29 5.56 -7.82
C ARG A 82 -9.60 4.29 -8.30
#